data_AF-A0A959SHF0-F1
#
_entry.id   AF-A0A959SHF0-F1
#
_cell.length_a   1.000
_cell.length_b   1.000
_cell.length_c   1.000
_cell.angle_alpha   90.00
_cell.angle_beta   90.00
_cell.angle_gamma   90.00
#
_symmetry.space_group_name_H-M   'P 1'
#
loop_
_entity.id
_entity.type
_entity.pdbx_description
1 polymer ?
#
loop_
_entity_poly.entity_id
_entity_poly.type
_entity_poly.pdbx_seq_one_letter_code
_entity_poly.pdbx_strand_id
1 'polypeptide(L)' 'MPIFLTSHGAAGTVTGSKHLIEVRGDHGVIRVLLDCGMFQGEALRDVEKDPNRSFGFDPTEIDVLVLS' A
#
# COMPACT_ATOMS: atom_id res chain seq x y z
N MET A 1 -0.34 13.11 18.12
CA MET A 1 -0.33 12.82 16.68
C MET A 1 0.21 11.41 16.46
N PRO A 2 -0.62 10.36 16.55
CA PRO A 2 -0.19 8.99 16.28
C PRO A 2 0.15 8.78 14.80
N ILE A 3 1.07 7.85 14.55
CA ILE A 3 1.51 7.41 13.22
C ILE A 3 1.21 5.92 13.10
N PHE A 4 0.55 5.53 12.01
CA PHE A 4 0.23 4.14 11.69
C PHE A 4 0.93 3.74 10.40
N LEU A 5 1.42 2.50 10.34
CA LEU A 5 2.02 1.89 9.16
C LEU A 5 1.28 0.60 8.84
N THR A 6 0.73 0.50 7.64
CA THR A 6 0.05 -0.70 7.13
C THR A 6 0.72 -1.18 5.85
N SER A 7 1.16 -2.44 5.84
CA SER A 7 1.75 -3.05 4.65
C SER A 7 0.68 -3.77 3.82
N HIS A 8 0.44 -3.29 2.61
CA HIS A 8 -0.47 -3.88 1.62
C HIS A 8 0.25 -4.80 0.63
N GLY A 9 1.58 -4.87 0.68
CA GLY A 9 2.39 -5.83 -0.06
C GLY A 9 3.81 -5.90 0.50
N ALA A 10 4.68 -6.70 -0.13
CA ALA A 10 6.00 -7.07 0.40
C ALA A 10 5.98 -7.66 1.84
N ALA A 11 4.82 -8.12 2.32
CA ALA A 11 4.66 -8.77 3.62
C ALA A 11 4.70 -10.29 3.43
N GLY A 12 5.84 -10.92 3.74
CA GLY A 12 6.05 -12.36 3.48
C GLY A 12 6.31 -12.71 2.02
N THR A 13 6.56 -11.71 1.16
CA THR A 13 6.93 -11.85 -0.25
C THR A 13 7.85 -10.69 -0.66
N VAL A 14 8.52 -10.78 -1.80
CA VAL A 14 9.45 -9.77 -2.32
C VAL A 14 8.86 -8.84 -3.38
N THR A 15 7.63 -9.12 -3.83
CA THR A 15 6.93 -8.30 -4.85
C THR A 15 5.76 -7.55 -4.24
N GLY A 16 5.27 -6.52 -4.94
CA GLY A 16 4.08 -5.80 -4.53
C GLY A 16 4.26 -4.73 -3.46
N SER A 17 5.48 -4.27 -3.17
CA SER A 17 5.79 -3.22 -2.18
C SER A 17 4.77 -2.06 -2.24
N LYS A 18 4.01 -1.89 -1.16
CA LYS A 18 2.94 -0.89 -0.97
C LYS A 18 2.74 -0.69 0.52
N HIS A 19 3.20 0.44 1.05
CA HIS A 19 3.15 0.72 2.48
C HIS A 19 2.42 2.03 2.74
N LEU A 20 1.28 1.97 3.42
CA LEU A 20 0.47 3.14 3.74
C LEU A 20 0.85 3.65 5.13
N ILE A 21 1.32 4.90 5.18
CA ILE A 21 1.61 5.64 6.40
C ILE A 21 0.47 6.64 6.63
N GLU A 22 -0.17 6.56 7.78
CA GLU A 22 -1.19 7.51 8.20
C GLU A 22 -0.70 8.34 9.39
N VAL A 23 -0.63 9.65 9.22
CA VAL A 23 -0.34 10.60 10.29
C VAL A 23 -1.64 11.28 10.70
N ARG A 24 -2.14 10.99 11.90
CA ARG A 24 -3.44 11.50 12.37
C ARG A 24 -3.24 12.62 13.39
N GLY A 25 -3.76 13.80 13.12
CA GLY A 25 -3.66 14.97 13.99
C GLY A 25 -4.94 15.80 14.00
N ASP A 26 -4.92 16.92 14.73
CA ASP A 26 -6.10 17.77 14.93
C ASP A 26 -6.61 18.43 13.63
N HIS A 27 -5.75 18.48 12.60
CA HIS A 27 -6.05 19.04 11.28
C HIS A 27 -6.48 17.99 10.25
N GLY A 28 -6.65 16.73 10.65
CA GLY A 28 -7.06 15.63 9.79
C GLY A 28 -6.01 14.52 9.69
N VAL A 29 -6.08 13.75 8.61
CA VAL A 29 -5.21 12.61 8.33
C VAL A 29 -4.41 12.89 7.07
N ILE A 30 -3.09 12.76 7.15
CA ILE A 30 -2.22 12.72 5.97
C ILE A 30 -1.89 11.25 5.68
N ARG A 31 -2.14 10.82 4.45
CA ARG A 31 -1.92 9.48 3.94
C ARG A 31 -0.79 9.49 2.92
N VAL A 32 0.34 8.92 3.29
CA VAL A 32 1.51 8.76 2.43
C VAL A 32 1.61 7.31 2.01
N LEU A 33 1.57 7.06 0.70
CA LEU A 33 1.87 5.76 0.13
C LEU A 33 3.36 5.71 -0.22
N LEU A 34 4.10 4.84 0.45
CA LEU A 34 5.49 4.51 0.12
C LEU A 34 5.50 3.28 -0.78
N ASP A 35 6.06 3.45 -1.97
CA ASP A 35 6.00 2.54 -3.12
C ASP A 35 4.60 2.19 -3.62
N CYS A 36 4.52 1.79 -4.88
CA CYS A 36 3.31 1.21 -5.47
C CYS A 36 3.65 0.07 -6.45
N GLY A 37 4.46 -0.87 -5.97
CA GLY A 37 4.93 -2.00 -6.76
C GLY A 37 3.83 -3.01 -7.08
N MET A 38 4.00 -3.70 -8.23
CA MET A 38 3.16 -4.81 -8.65
C MET A 38 3.61 -6.12 -7.99
N PHE A 39 2.65 -6.99 -7.65
CA PHE A 39 2.92 -8.38 -7.34
C PHE A 39 3.27 -9.15 -8.60
N GLN A 40 4.25 -10.07 -8.51
CA GLN A 40 4.77 -10.81 -9.66
C GLN A 40 5.10 -12.26 -9.28
N GLY A 41 5.25 -13.10 -10.32
CA GLY A 41 5.67 -14.49 -10.19
C GLY A 41 4.71 -15.30 -9.33
N GLU A 42 5.26 -15.93 -8.30
CA GLU A 42 4.54 -16.82 -7.38
C GLU A 42 3.31 -16.19 -6.74
N ALA A 43 3.34 -14.87 -6.49
CA ALA A 43 2.22 -14.12 -5.93
C ALA A 43 1.00 -14.02 -6.87
N LEU A 44 1.15 -14.38 -8.15
CA LEU A 44 0.08 -14.36 -9.16
C LEU A 44 -0.36 -15.77 -9.61
N ARG A 45 0.03 -16.83 -8.89
CA ARG A 45 -0.34 -18.21 -9.27
C ARG A 45 -1.84 -18.45 -9.29
N ASP A 46 -2.60 -17.77 -8.43
CA ASP A 46 -4.06 -17.82 -8.40
C ASP A 46 -4.61 -16.54 -9.05
N VAL A 47 -5.02 -16.66 -10.31
CA VAL A 47 -5.49 -15.52 -11.14
C VAL A 47 -6.78 -14.91 -10.60
N GLU A 48 -7.63 -15.71 -9.92
CA GLU A 48 -8.85 -15.20 -9.30
C GLU A 48 -8.54 -14.33 -8.07
N LYS A 49 -7.38 -14.55 -7.44
CA LYS A 49 -6.90 -13.78 -6.29
C LYS A 49 -5.81 -12.78 -6.64
N ASP A 50 -5.71 -12.35 -7.90
CA ASP A 50 -4.69 -11.41 -8.35
C ASP A 50 -4.70 -10.11 -7.50
N PRO A 51 -3.70 -9.91 -6.64
CA PRO A 51 -3.64 -8.77 -5.73
C PRO A 51 -3.31 -7.45 -6.44
N ASN A 52 -3.03 -7.46 -7.76
CA ASN A 52 -2.89 -6.23 -8.54
C ASN A 52 -4.25 -5.64 -8.95
N ARG A 53 -5.35 -6.37 -8.78
CA ARG A 53 -6.71 -5.90 -9.14
C ARG A 53 -7.32 -4.97 -8.11
N SER A 54 -6.78 -4.93 -6.90
CA SER A 54 -7.24 -4.07 -5.81
C SER A 54 -6.06 -3.60 -4.97
N PHE A 55 -6.05 -2.33 -4.58
CA PHE A 55 -4.99 -1.76 -3.74
C PHE A 55 -5.11 -2.19 -2.27
N GLY A 56 -6.29 -2.59 -1.81
CA GLY A 56 -6.58 -2.80 -0.39
C GLY A 56 -6.76 -1.51 0.42
N PHE A 57 -6.81 -0.36 -0.25
CA PHE A 57 -7.14 0.96 0.25
C PHE A 57 -7.79 1.78 -0.88
N ASP A 58 -8.44 2.90 -0.57
CA ASP A 58 -8.96 3.81 -1.59
C ASP A 58 -7.82 4.69 -2.15
N PRO A 59 -7.44 4.55 -3.43
CA PRO A 59 -6.34 5.33 -4.00
C PRO A 59 -6.65 6.83 -4.08
N THR A 60 -7.91 7.24 -4.03
CA THR A 60 -8.32 8.65 -4.07
C THR A 60 -8.11 9.38 -2.74
N GLU A 61 -7.90 8.64 -1.64
CA GLU A 61 -7.59 9.20 -0.33
C GLU A 61 -6.08 9.43 -0.08
N ILE A 62 -5.21 9.03 -1.01
CA ILE A 62 -3.76 9.16 -0.87
C ILE A 62 -3.33 10.60 -1.21
N ASP A 63 -2.66 11.26 -0.27
CA ASP A 63 -2.19 12.63 -0.44
C ASP A 63 -0.87 12.69 -1.21
N VAL A 64 0.04 11.74 -0.94
CA VAL A 64 1.39 11.71 -1.51
C VAL A 64 1.80 10.27 -1.80
N LEU A 65 2.34 10.04 -3.01
CA LEU A 65 3.08 8.84 -3.37
C LEU A 65 4.58 9.13 -3.41
N VAL A 66 5.37 8.34 -2.69
CA VAL A 66 6.83 8.37 -2.73
C VAL A 66 7.33 7.07 -3.34
N LEU A 67 8.17 7.17 -4.37
CA LEU A 67 8.83 6.03 -5.00
C LEU A 67 10.30 6.00 -4.59
N SER A 68 10.78 4.85 -4.10
CA SER A 68 12.19 4.66 -3.71
C SER A 68 13.13 4.47 -4.90
#